data_AF-A0A4Z0KQG4-F1
#
_entry.id   AF-A0A4Z0KQG4-F1
#
_cell.length_a   1.000
_cell.length_b   1.000
_cell.length_c   1.000
_cell.angle_alpha   90.00
_cell.angle_beta   90.00
_cell.angle_gamma   90.00
#
_symmetry.space_group_name_H-M   'P 1'
#
loop_
_entity.id
_entity.type
_entity.pdbx_description
1 polymer ?
#
loop_
_entity_poly.entity_id
_entity_poly.type
_entity_poly.pdbx_seq_one_letter_code
_entity_poly.pdbx_strand_id
1 'polypeptide(L)'
;MKLQVAAFLSFLIMPYALADDQGGLKKDVAPPPPHAIEDGYRGTDDAEKMTIEQAKTLHDGATVSLRGNLIDHTADDRYVFRDNSGEINVIIPSAVFDGREVQPDQMININGSLD
;
A
#
# COMPACT_ATOMS: atom_id res chain seq x y z
N MET A 1 45.23 -7.57 -65.00
CA MET A 1 46.41 -7.76 -64.13
C MET A 1 46.06 -7.34 -62.71
N LYS A 2 46.38 -8.20 -61.74
CA LYS A 2 46.64 -7.97 -60.30
C LYS A 2 45.50 -8.19 -59.29
N LEU A 3 45.95 -8.86 -58.23
CA LEU A 3 45.34 -9.60 -57.14
C LEU A 3 45.43 -8.75 -55.86
N GLN A 4 44.63 -9.04 -54.81
CA GLN A 4 45.07 -9.32 -53.41
C GLN A 4 43.95 -9.12 -52.37
N VAL A 5 44.09 -9.85 -51.26
CA VAL A 5 43.08 -10.37 -50.30
C VAL A 5 43.35 -9.80 -48.89
N ALA A 6 42.34 -9.71 -48.02
CA ALA A 6 42.45 -9.87 -46.55
C ALA A 6 41.02 -10.03 -45.96
N ALA A 7 40.53 -11.15 -45.41
CA ALA A 7 40.97 -12.10 -44.38
C ALA A 7 40.85 -11.58 -42.93
N PHE A 8 39.78 -11.96 -42.23
CA PHE A 8 39.64 -12.06 -40.76
C PHE A 8 38.38 -12.94 -40.55
N LEU A 9 38.30 -13.93 -39.67
CA LEU A 9 38.56 -13.91 -38.23
C LEU A 9 38.27 -15.32 -37.67
N SER A 10 38.69 -15.55 -36.42
CA SER A 10 38.22 -16.58 -35.46
C SER A 10 39.09 -17.84 -35.41
N PHE A 11 39.46 -18.40 -34.25
CA PHE A 11 38.72 -18.62 -33.00
C PHE A 11 39.75 -18.96 -31.87
N LEU A 12 39.60 -18.51 -30.60
CA LEU A 12 39.69 -19.39 -29.41
C LEU A 12 39.35 -18.70 -28.05
N ILE A 13 38.19 -19.12 -27.57
CA ILE A 13 37.51 -19.26 -26.27
C ILE A 13 38.33 -19.41 -24.97
N MET A 14 37.83 -18.80 -23.88
CA MET A 14 37.70 -19.40 -22.52
C MET A 14 36.47 -18.81 -21.79
N PRO A 15 35.60 -19.62 -21.14
CA PRO A 15 34.53 -19.11 -20.29
C PRO A 15 34.89 -19.23 -18.80
N TYR A 16 34.89 -18.10 -18.09
CA TYR A 16 34.76 -18.10 -16.63
C TYR A 16 33.27 -18.15 -16.30
N ALA A 17 32.84 -19.26 -15.71
CA ALA A 17 31.51 -19.37 -15.11
C ALA A 17 31.53 -18.67 -13.75
N LEU A 18 30.96 -17.48 -13.67
CA LEU A 18 30.57 -16.86 -12.40
C LEU A 18 29.17 -17.37 -12.03
N ALA A 19 29.05 -17.93 -10.83
CA ALA A 19 27.79 -18.36 -10.25
C ALA A 19 26.89 -17.15 -9.99
N ASP A 20 25.65 -17.29 -10.42
CA ASP A 20 24.63 -16.25 -10.52
C ASP A 20 24.09 -15.83 -9.13
N ASP A 21 23.87 -14.53 -9.04
CA ASP A 21 23.48 -13.74 -7.88
C ASP A 21 22.09 -14.20 -7.39
N GLN A 22 22.03 -15.07 -6.37
CA GLN A 22 20.78 -15.56 -5.82
C GLN A 22 20.06 -14.53 -4.93
N GLY A 23 19.84 -13.33 -5.46
CA GLY A 23 18.96 -12.30 -4.91
C GLY A 23 17.95 -11.84 -5.97
N GLY A 24 16.66 -12.14 -5.78
CA GLY A 24 15.61 -11.70 -6.69
C GLY A 24 14.44 -12.68 -6.83
N LEU A 25 13.35 -12.21 -7.42
CA LEU A 25 12.16 -12.99 -7.79
C LEU A 25 12.59 -14.28 -8.52
N LYS A 26 12.34 -15.44 -7.90
CA LYS A 26 12.58 -16.76 -8.50
C LYS A 26 11.56 -16.98 -9.62
N LYS A 27 11.96 -16.71 -10.85
CA LYS A 27 11.14 -16.91 -12.06
C LYS A 27 11.00 -18.39 -12.43
N ASP A 28 11.77 -19.24 -11.76
CA ASP A 28 11.91 -20.68 -12.04
C ASP A 28 10.76 -21.49 -11.43
N VAL A 29 9.92 -20.86 -10.61
CA VAL A 29 8.75 -21.46 -10.00
C VAL A 29 7.52 -20.88 -10.69
N ALA A 30 6.79 -21.73 -11.40
CA ALA A 30 5.50 -21.33 -11.95
C ALA A 30 4.56 -20.94 -10.79
N PRO A 31 3.82 -19.83 -10.90
CA PRO A 31 2.85 -19.47 -9.88
C PRO A 31 1.87 -20.64 -9.69
N PRO A 32 1.45 -20.94 -8.45
CA PRO A 32 0.48 -22.00 -8.20
C PRO A 32 -0.77 -21.78 -9.08
N PRO A 33 -1.40 -22.86 -9.56
CA PRO A 33 -2.57 -22.73 -10.40
C PRO A 33 -3.67 -21.94 -9.65
N PRO A 34 -4.53 -21.17 -10.35
CA PRO A 34 -5.44 -20.19 -9.71
C PRO A 34 -6.34 -20.75 -8.60
N HIS A 35 -6.62 -22.05 -8.64
CA HIS A 35 -7.43 -22.78 -7.66
C HIS A 35 -6.65 -23.34 -6.45
N ALA A 36 -5.31 -23.26 -6.48
CA ALA A 36 -4.42 -23.59 -5.36
C ALA A 36 -3.91 -22.33 -4.62
N ILE A 37 -4.43 -21.15 -4.99
CA ILE A 37 -4.22 -19.90 -4.26
C ILE A 37 -5.29 -19.85 -3.15
N GLU A 38 -5.10 -20.66 -2.10
CA GLU A 38 -5.99 -20.62 -0.91
C GLU A 38 -5.55 -19.54 0.09
N ASP A 39 -4.26 -19.22 0.09
CA ASP A 39 -3.69 -18.08 0.80
C ASP A 39 -2.96 -17.19 -0.21
N GLY A 40 -3.73 -16.34 -0.88
CA GLY A 40 -3.17 -15.24 -1.65
C GLY A 40 -2.27 -14.41 -0.75
N TYR A 41 -1.03 -14.21 -1.20
CA TYR A 41 -0.05 -13.31 -0.62
C TYR A 41 -0.69 -11.93 -0.44
N ARG A 42 -1.26 -11.67 0.76
CA ARG A 42 -2.01 -10.48 1.19
C ARG A 42 -2.12 -9.38 0.13
N GLY A 43 -3.06 -9.61 -0.77
CA GLY A 43 -3.51 -8.67 -1.77
C GLY A 43 -4.98 -8.94 -2.08
N THR A 44 -5.72 -9.44 -1.08
CA THR A 44 -7.18 -9.41 -1.13
C THR A 44 -7.57 -7.96 -0.96
N ASP A 45 -8.36 -7.47 -1.91
CA ASP A 45 -8.95 -6.14 -2.05
C ASP A 45 -9.82 -5.67 -0.86
N ASP A 46 -9.60 -6.25 0.32
CA ASP A 46 -10.09 -5.81 1.61
C ASP A 46 -8.92 -5.13 2.34
N ALA A 47 -8.58 -3.91 1.92
CA ALA A 47 -8.30 -2.92 2.96
C ALA A 47 -9.63 -2.79 3.71
N GLU A 48 -9.90 -3.74 4.61
CA GLU A 48 -11.05 -3.77 5.49
C GLU A 48 -11.00 -2.41 6.18
N LYS A 49 -11.86 -1.50 5.70
CA LYS A 49 -11.92 -0.14 6.22
C LYS A 49 -12.34 -0.35 7.65
N MET A 50 -11.36 -0.23 8.53
CA MET A 50 -11.54 -0.54 9.92
C MET A 50 -12.71 0.29 10.40
N THR A 51 -13.66 -0.37 11.07
CA THR A 51 -14.84 0.31 11.57
C THR A 51 -14.48 1.06 12.85
N ILE A 52 -15.27 2.08 13.18
CA ILE A 52 -15.14 2.79 14.45
C ILE A 52 -15.30 1.83 15.63
N GLU A 53 -16.24 0.87 15.55
CA GLU A 53 -16.39 -0.15 16.59
C GLU A 53 -15.13 -1.01 16.75
N GLN A 54 -14.52 -1.45 15.66
CA GLN A 54 -13.24 -2.18 15.71
C GLN A 54 -12.13 -1.32 16.29
N ALA A 55 -12.03 -0.06 15.86
CA ALA A 55 -11.02 0.87 16.35
C ALA A 55 -11.06 1.03 17.87
N LYS A 56 -12.26 1.10 18.47
CA LYS A 56 -12.44 1.19 19.93
C LYS A 56 -11.92 -0.03 20.71
N THR A 57 -11.71 -1.17 20.05
CA THR A 57 -11.16 -2.38 20.69
C THR A 57 -9.64 -2.46 20.63
N LEU A 58 -9.01 -1.58 19.85
CA LEU A 58 -7.55 -1.55 19.72
C LEU A 58 -6.93 -0.84 20.91
N HIS A 59 -5.64 -1.12 21.10
CA HIS A 59 -4.86 -0.45 22.13
C HIS A 59 -4.55 1.00 21.74
N ASP A 60 -4.31 1.83 22.74
CA ASP A 60 -3.80 3.19 22.56
C ASP A 60 -2.51 3.17 21.73
N GLY A 61 -2.32 4.18 20.87
CA GLY A 61 -1.22 4.26 19.92
C GLY A 61 -1.37 3.39 18.67
N ALA A 62 -2.43 2.58 18.54
CA ALA A 62 -2.67 1.84 17.30
C ALA A 62 -2.92 2.80 16.13
N THR A 63 -2.30 2.51 14.98
CA THR A 63 -2.51 3.28 13.74
C THR A 63 -3.72 2.74 13.00
N VAL A 64 -4.54 3.67 12.54
CA VAL A 64 -5.95 3.46 12.32
C VAL A 64 -6.37 4.26 11.09
N SER A 65 -7.07 3.61 10.15
CA SER A 65 -7.65 4.25 8.96
C SER A 65 -9.15 4.09 8.99
N LEU A 66 -9.88 5.19 9.08
CA LEU A 66 -11.33 5.22 9.17
C LEU A 66 -11.92 5.93 7.97
N ARG A 67 -13.08 5.45 7.51
CA ARG A 67 -13.84 6.06 6.43
C ARG A 67 -15.27 6.35 6.88
N GLY A 68 -15.72 7.58 6.65
CA GLY A 68 -16.96 8.07 7.20
C GLY A 68 -17.14 9.57 6.95
N ASN A 69 -18.00 10.19 7.74
CA ASN A 69 -18.43 11.57 7.59
C ASN A 69 -18.10 12.36 8.86
N LEU A 70 -17.68 13.62 8.68
CA LEU A 70 -17.47 14.55 9.79
C LEU A 70 -18.79 15.27 10.08
N ILE A 71 -19.50 14.85 11.13
CA ILE A 71 -20.91 15.27 11.32
C ILE A 71 -21.08 16.45 12.27
N ASP A 72 -20.09 16.73 13.11
CA ASP A 72 -20.17 17.81 14.09
C ASP A 72 -18.78 18.36 14.45
N HIS A 73 -18.75 19.62 14.88
CA HIS A 73 -17.57 20.33 15.37
C HIS A 73 -17.84 20.77 16.82
N THR A 74 -17.17 20.13 17.77
CA THR A 74 -17.50 20.30 19.19
C THR A 74 -16.72 21.46 19.81
N ALA A 75 -15.41 21.56 19.56
CA ALA A 75 -14.54 22.65 20.05
C ALA A 75 -13.15 22.61 19.40
N ASP A 76 -12.54 23.75 19.12
CA ASP A 76 -11.16 23.89 18.60
C ASP A 76 -10.87 22.93 17.41
N ASP A 77 -10.00 21.94 17.61
CA ASP A 77 -9.65 20.92 16.62
C ASP A 77 -10.42 19.60 16.82
N ARG A 78 -11.49 19.57 17.64
CA ARG A 78 -12.27 18.36 17.99
C ARG A 78 -13.54 18.25 17.18
N TYR A 79 -13.70 17.10 16.53
CA TYR A 79 -14.83 16.80 15.66
C TYR A 79 -15.45 15.45 15.99
N VAL A 80 -16.70 15.26 15.60
CA VAL A 80 -17.38 13.95 15.66
C VAL A 80 -17.32 13.32 14.28
N PHE A 81 -16.67 12.16 14.22
CA PHE A 81 -16.57 11.34 13.03
C PHE A 81 -17.54 10.17 13.13
N ARG A 82 -18.34 9.95 12.09
CA ARG A 82 -19.35 8.89 12.03
C ARG A 82 -19.11 7.97 10.85
N ASP A 83 -19.19 6.67 11.10
CA ASP A 83 -19.28 5.64 10.07
C ASP A 83 -20.58 4.82 10.25
N ASN A 84 -20.69 3.70 9.54
CA ASN A 84 -21.87 2.82 9.66
C ASN A 84 -21.93 2.02 10.98
N SER A 85 -20.82 1.91 11.70
CA SER A 85 -20.71 1.17 12.96
C SER A 85 -20.96 2.05 14.18
N GLY A 86 -20.69 3.36 14.08
CA GLY A 86 -20.98 4.29 15.15
C GLY A 86 -20.26 5.63 15.00
N GLU A 87 -19.98 6.26 16.14
CA GLU A 87 -19.38 7.59 16.22
C GLU A 87 -18.13 7.58 17.12
N ILE A 88 -17.14 8.40 16.79
CA ILE A 88 -15.90 8.61 17.55
C ILE A 88 -15.50 10.08 17.54
N ASN A 89 -14.94 10.54 18.66
CA ASN A 89 -14.34 11.87 18.73
C ASN A 89 -12.95 11.83 18.11
N VAL A 90 -12.66 12.76 17.22
CA VAL A 90 -11.36 12.88 16.55
C VAL A 90 -10.80 14.27 16.74
N ILE A 91 -9.47 14.35 16.82
CA ILE A 91 -8.74 15.62 16.86
C ILE A 91 -8.08 15.82 15.51
N ILE A 92 -8.55 16.79 14.74
CA ILE A 92 -8.04 17.12 13.40
C ILE A 92 -7.53 18.57 13.44
N PRO A 93 -6.21 18.79 13.52
CA PRO A 93 -5.64 20.12 13.46
C PRO A 93 -6.03 20.84 12.17
N SER A 94 -6.33 22.14 12.26
CA SER A 94 -6.61 23.00 11.09
C SER A 94 -5.58 22.86 9.94
N ALA A 95 -4.31 22.59 10.26
CA ALA A 95 -3.25 22.36 9.28
C ALA A 95 -3.49 21.14 8.36
N VAL A 96 -4.22 20.11 8.82
CA VAL A 96 -4.50 18.89 8.03
C VAL A 96 -5.49 19.19 6.90
N PHE A 97 -6.40 20.13 7.13
CA PHE A 97 -7.36 20.54 6.12
C PHE A 97 -6.69 21.24 4.93
N ASP A 98 -5.54 21.89 5.12
CA ASP A 98 -4.79 22.57 4.06
C ASP A 98 -5.68 23.57 3.27
N GLY A 99 -6.52 24.31 3.99
CA GLY A 99 -7.49 25.25 3.41
C GLY A 99 -8.70 24.59 2.73
N ARG A 100 -8.86 23.27 2.82
CA ARG A 100 -10.04 22.55 2.29
C ARG A 100 -11.18 22.56 3.30
N GLU A 101 -12.38 22.81 2.80
CA GLU A 101 -13.61 22.66 3.58
C GLU A 101 -14.16 21.24 3.41
N VAL A 102 -14.51 20.59 4.52
CA VAL A 102 -15.15 19.27 4.52
C VAL A 102 -16.61 19.46 4.93
N GLN A 103 -17.53 19.05 4.06
CA GLN A 103 -18.95 19.10 4.37
C GLN A 103 -19.42 17.84 5.11
N PRO A 104 -20.48 17.92 5.94
CA PRO A 104 -20.99 16.76 6.69
C PRO A 104 -21.51 15.61 5.83
N ASP A 105 -21.99 15.91 4.63
CA ASP A 105 -22.43 14.91 3.64
C ASP A 105 -21.26 14.25 2.90
N GLN A 106 -20.05 14.78 3.03
CA GLN A 106 -18.87 14.29 2.35
C GLN A 106 -18.25 13.10 3.08
N MET A 107 -18.19 11.98 2.37
CA MET A 107 -17.43 10.80 2.81
C MET A 107 -15.93 11.07 2.66
N ILE A 108 -15.21 11.09 3.77
CA ILE A 108 -13.76 11.28 3.82
C ILE A 108 -13.07 10.03 4.39
N ASN A 109 -11.76 9.94 4.17
CA ASN A 109 -10.90 8.95 4.81
C ASN A 109 -9.90 9.67 5.71
N ILE A 110 -9.83 9.26 6.97
CA ILE A 110 -8.91 9.80 7.94
C ILE A 110 -7.92 8.71 8.36
N ASN A 111 -6.68 9.10 8.56
CA ASN A 111 -5.64 8.24 9.11
C ASN A 111 -5.12 8.91 10.38
N GLY A 112 -4.96 8.13 11.45
CA GLY A 112 -4.50 8.66 12.72
C GLY A 112 -4.07 7.55 13.67
N SER A 113 -3.78 7.96 14.90
CA SER A 113 -3.53 7.06 16.03
C SER A 113 -4.66 7.19 17.04
N LEU A 114 -4.99 6.09 17.69
CA LEU A 114 -5.86 6.11 18.86
C LEU A 114 -5.09 6.63 20.09
N ASP A 115 -5.77 7.37 20.94
CA ASP A 115 -5.30 7.94 22.20
C ASP A 115 -6.44 7.89 23.23
#